data_AF-A0A529LGE7-F1
#
_entry.id   AF-A0A529LGE7-F1
#
_cell.length_a   1.000
_cell.length_b   1.000
_cell.length_c   1.000
_cell.angle_alpha   90.00
_cell.angle_beta   90.00
_cell.angle_gamma   90.00
#
_symmetry.space_group_name_H-M   'P 1'
#
loop_
_entity.id
_entity.type
_entity.pdbx_description
1 polymer ?
#
loop_
_entity_poly.entity_id
_entity_poly.type
_entity_poly.pdbx_seq_one_letter_code
_entity_poly.pdbx_strand_id
1 'polypeptide(L)'
;KRGLDPNAVLTGFADRSDRVLRLVEAFMPECCWLDDAETLTYLHGCVSTNRHPVRAPETPMYLDAMLADQPLTGGLEPRLGASHLRILTVTGFPTATTPGLLDDLNRLAFPYRWSTRAILLDKTDATRLLTKIRRQWFAKRKSVAAILKEVMTNEASVLVDTDAANKAADADMALQELGADYAGMAYVTATVTVWDDDPRIADEKLRLVEKAIQG
;
A
#
# COMPACT_ATOMS: atom_id res chain seq x y z
N LYS A 1 -16.41 4.90 -33.19
CA LYS A 1 -15.48 4.35 -32.18
C LYS A 1 -16.08 3.04 -31.69
N ARG A 2 -15.51 1.88 -32.06
CA ARG A 2 -15.95 0.58 -31.51
C ARG A 2 -15.63 0.62 -30.00
N GLY A 3 -16.64 0.45 -29.16
CA GLY A 3 -16.45 0.36 -27.71
C GLY A 3 -15.60 -0.85 -27.36
N LEU A 4 -14.91 -0.78 -26.24
CA LEU A 4 -14.28 -1.96 -25.62
C LEU A 4 -15.40 -2.96 -25.29
N ASP A 5 -15.20 -4.23 -25.63
CA ASP A 5 -16.07 -5.32 -25.18
C ASP A 5 -15.72 -5.63 -23.71
N PRO A 6 -16.61 -5.34 -22.75
CA PRO A 6 -16.32 -5.55 -21.33
C PRO A 6 -16.03 -7.01 -21.00
N ASN A 7 -16.68 -7.95 -21.70
CA ASN A 7 -16.46 -9.38 -21.47
C ASN A 7 -15.06 -9.79 -21.91
N ALA A 8 -14.62 -9.34 -23.08
CA ALA A 8 -13.26 -9.60 -23.54
C ALA A 8 -12.19 -9.01 -22.60
N VAL A 9 -12.44 -7.82 -22.04
CA VAL A 9 -11.55 -7.20 -21.05
C VAL A 9 -11.50 -8.03 -19.76
N LEU A 10 -12.66 -8.49 -19.27
CA LEU A 10 -12.77 -9.32 -18.09
C LEU A 10 -12.05 -10.67 -18.27
N THR A 11 -12.29 -11.36 -19.39
CA THR A 11 -11.59 -12.61 -19.73
C THR A 11 -10.08 -12.40 -19.74
N GLY A 12 -9.59 -11.35 -20.42
CA GLY A 12 -8.17 -11.05 -20.44
C GLY A 12 -7.59 -10.66 -19.07
N PHE A 13 -8.39 -10.15 -18.15
CA PHE A 13 -7.99 -9.91 -16.76
C PHE A 13 -7.91 -11.22 -15.96
N ALA A 14 -8.91 -12.09 -16.08
CA ALA A 14 -8.92 -13.41 -15.45
C ALA A 14 -7.70 -14.24 -15.88
N ASP A 15 -7.44 -14.33 -17.20
CA ASP A 15 -6.29 -15.06 -17.74
C ASP A 15 -4.94 -14.55 -17.21
N ARG A 16 -4.81 -13.23 -17.03
CA ARG A 16 -3.61 -12.61 -16.48
C ARG A 16 -3.44 -12.92 -15.01
N SER A 17 -4.53 -12.88 -14.25
CA SER A 17 -4.53 -13.13 -12.81
C SER A 17 -4.25 -14.62 -12.53
N ASP A 18 -4.84 -15.54 -13.30
CA ASP A 18 -4.56 -16.98 -13.20
C ASP A 18 -3.10 -17.33 -13.51
N ARG A 19 -2.46 -16.60 -14.43
CA ARG A 19 -1.02 -16.74 -14.65
C ARG A 19 -0.22 -16.39 -13.40
N VAL A 20 -0.60 -15.34 -12.67
CA VAL A 20 0.06 -14.96 -11.42
C VAL A 20 -0.13 -16.06 -10.36
N LEU A 21 -1.35 -16.60 -10.23
CA LEU A 21 -1.63 -17.69 -9.31
C LEU A 21 -0.74 -18.92 -9.59
N ARG A 22 -0.63 -19.33 -10.85
CA ARG A 22 0.24 -20.45 -11.27
C ARG A 22 1.72 -20.22 -10.96
N LEU A 23 2.20 -18.97 -10.92
CA LEU A 23 3.58 -18.66 -10.58
C LEU A 23 3.87 -18.87 -9.08
N VAL A 24 2.87 -18.68 -8.21
CA VAL A 24 3.04 -18.80 -6.76
C VAL A 24 2.64 -20.16 -6.22
N GLU A 25 1.79 -20.90 -6.93
CA GLU A 25 1.28 -22.23 -6.53
C GLU A 25 2.39 -23.20 -6.11
N ALA A 26 3.53 -23.18 -6.79
CA ALA A 26 4.67 -24.07 -6.51
C ALA A 26 5.25 -23.92 -5.08
N PHE A 27 5.09 -22.75 -4.45
CA PHE A 27 5.58 -22.48 -3.09
C PHE A 27 4.50 -21.95 -2.14
N MET A 28 3.27 -21.75 -2.62
CA MET A 28 2.09 -21.38 -1.84
C MET A 28 0.90 -22.25 -2.26
N PRO A 29 0.86 -23.53 -1.87
CA PRO A 29 -0.15 -24.49 -2.35
C PRO A 29 -1.58 -24.18 -1.85
N GLU A 30 -1.70 -23.40 -0.77
CA GLU A 30 -2.99 -22.95 -0.24
C GLU A 30 -3.54 -21.71 -0.95
N CYS A 31 -2.79 -21.13 -1.90
CA CYS A 31 -3.25 -19.97 -2.65
C CYS A 31 -4.30 -20.40 -3.67
N CYS A 32 -5.52 -19.86 -3.55
CA CYS A 32 -6.61 -20.06 -4.48
C CYS A 32 -7.42 -18.76 -4.65
N TRP A 33 -8.20 -18.67 -5.72
CA TRP A 33 -9.22 -17.65 -5.84
C TRP A 33 -10.40 -17.98 -4.93
N LEU A 34 -10.93 -16.96 -4.26
CA LEU A 34 -12.16 -17.08 -3.47
C LEU A 34 -13.36 -17.11 -4.41
N ASP A 35 -14.32 -17.99 -4.15
CA ASP A 35 -15.63 -17.95 -4.78
C ASP A 35 -16.47 -16.75 -4.29
N ASP A 36 -17.70 -16.60 -4.78
CA ASP A 36 -18.57 -15.49 -4.39
C ASP A 36 -18.87 -15.49 -2.87
N ALA A 37 -19.17 -16.64 -2.27
CA ALA A 37 -19.50 -16.73 -0.85
C ALA A 37 -18.27 -16.51 0.03
N GLU A 38 -17.13 -17.06 -0.36
CA GLU A 38 -15.84 -16.85 0.29
C GLU A 38 -15.39 -15.39 0.21
N THR A 39 -15.58 -14.75 -0.95
CA THR A 39 -15.29 -13.32 -1.15
C THR A 39 -16.17 -12.46 -0.25
N LEU A 40 -17.48 -12.73 -0.21
CA LEU A 40 -18.40 -11.99 0.66
C LEU A 40 -18.10 -12.21 2.14
N THR A 41 -17.76 -13.44 2.54
CA THR A 41 -17.34 -13.78 3.90
C THR A 41 -16.07 -13.02 4.29
N TYR A 42 -15.08 -12.98 3.40
CA TYR A 42 -13.85 -12.22 3.59
C TYR A 42 -14.12 -10.73 3.75
N LEU A 43 -14.94 -10.14 2.87
CA LEU A 43 -15.28 -8.72 2.90
C LEU A 43 -16.08 -8.35 4.15
N HIS A 44 -17.07 -9.15 4.54
CA HIS A 44 -17.79 -8.96 5.81
C HIS A 44 -16.81 -8.95 6.98
N GLY A 45 -15.88 -9.91 6.98
CA GLY A 45 -14.82 -9.96 7.97
C GLY A 45 -13.90 -8.74 7.98
N CYS A 46 -13.79 -7.98 6.88
CA CYS A 46 -13.01 -6.75 6.82
C CYS A 46 -13.71 -5.57 7.50
N VAL A 47 -15.04 -5.60 7.60
CA VAL A 47 -15.88 -4.51 8.13
C VAL A 47 -16.68 -4.91 9.36
N SER A 48 -16.45 -6.10 9.90
CA SER A 48 -17.09 -6.61 11.12
C SER A 48 -16.11 -7.42 11.98
N THR A 49 -16.35 -7.37 13.29
CA THR A 49 -15.73 -8.26 14.27
C THR A 49 -16.50 -9.58 14.42
N ASN A 50 -17.74 -9.65 13.96
CA ASN A 50 -18.51 -10.89 13.91
C ASN A 50 -17.94 -11.78 12.80
N ARG A 51 -17.64 -13.03 13.14
CA ARG A 51 -17.11 -14.02 12.17
C ARG A 51 -18.18 -15.03 11.85
N HIS A 52 -18.71 -14.96 10.63
CA HIS A 52 -19.64 -15.96 10.10
C HIS A 52 -19.57 -16.01 8.57
N PRO A 53 -19.93 -17.15 7.96
CA PRO A 53 -20.05 -17.25 6.51
C PRO A 53 -21.18 -16.37 5.96
N VAL A 54 -20.95 -15.73 4.81
CA VAL A 54 -21.93 -14.93 4.08
C VAL A 54 -22.26 -15.63 2.76
N ARG A 55 -23.53 -15.98 2.57
CA ARG A 55 -24.00 -16.59 1.32
C ARG A 55 -24.20 -15.51 0.26
N ALA A 56 -23.86 -15.81 -0.99
CA ALA A 56 -24.28 -14.99 -2.11
C ALA A 56 -25.82 -14.92 -2.19
N PRO A 57 -26.40 -13.72 -2.32
CA PRO A 57 -27.84 -13.57 -2.45
C PRO A 57 -28.31 -14.04 -3.84
N GLU A 58 -29.50 -14.64 -3.89
CA GLU A 58 -30.08 -15.09 -5.17
C GLU A 58 -30.43 -13.92 -6.09
N THR A 59 -30.78 -12.78 -5.51
CA THR A 59 -31.04 -11.52 -6.21
C THR A 59 -29.91 -10.53 -5.95
N PRO A 60 -29.28 -9.94 -6.99
CA PRO A 60 -28.26 -8.92 -6.81
C PRO A 60 -28.75 -7.77 -5.93
N MET A 61 -27.95 -7.38 -4.95
CA MET A 61 -28.25 -6.27 -4.03
C MET A 61 -26.99 -5.53 -3.65
N TYR A 62 -27.15 -4.36 -3.03
CA TYR A 62 -26.01 -3.57 -2.58
C TYR A 62 -25.27 -4.25 -1.42
N LEU A 63 -23.95 -4.32 -1.53
CA LEU A 63 -23.09 -5.03 -0.59
C LEU A 63 -23.01 -4.33 0.78
N ASP A 64 -23.16 -3.02 0.84
CA ASP A 64 -23.17 -2.27 2.11
C ASP A 64 -24.34 -2.69 3.01
N ALA A 65 -25.52 -2.92 2.42
CA ALA A 65 -26.69 -3.40 3.13
C ALA A 65 -26.54 -4.85 3.65
N MET A 66 -25.62 -5.63 3.08
CA MET A 66 -25.43 -7.05 3.41
C MET A 66 -24.21 -7.29 4.31
N LEU A 67 -23.11 -6.58 4.08
CA LEU A 67 -21.83 -6.84 4.72
C LEU A 67 -21.63 -6.05 6.01
N ALA A 68 -22.24 -4.87 6.14
CA ALA A 68 -22.04 -4.02 7.31
C ALA A 68 -23.11 -4.31 8.38
N ASP A 69 -22.71 -4.91 9.48
CA ASP A 69 -23.57 -5.23 10.63
C ASP A 69 -23.14 -4.49 11.92
N GLN A 70 -22.06 -3.72 11.86
CA GLN A 70 -21.51 -2.97 12.99
C GLN A 70 -21.24 -1.51 12.61
N PRO A 71 -21.51 -0.55 13.53
CA PRO A 71 -21.19 0.84 13.28
C PRO A 71 -19.68 1.07 13.32
N LEU A 72 -19.16 1.84 12.36
CA LEU A 72 -17.82 2.39 12.38
C LEU A 72 -17.84 3.81 12.92
N THR A 73 -17.26 4.01 14.11
CA THR A 73 -16.99 5.35 14.65
C THR A 73 -15.58 5.75 14.24
N GLY A 74 -15.45 6.88 13.53
CA GLY A 74 -14.15 7.45 13.15
C GLY A 74 -13.61 8.45 14.18
N GLY A 75 -12.62 9.24 13.78
CA GLY A 75 -12.05 10.31 14.61
C GLY A 75 -10.81 9.87 15.38
N LEU A 76 -10.58 10.49 16.54
CA LEU A 76 -9.39 10.26 17.38
C LEU A 76 -9.39 8.89 18.05
N GLU A 77 -10.57 8.37 18.38
CA GLU A 77 -10.74 7.04 18.98
C GLU A 77 -11.62 6.19 18.05
N PRO A 78 -11.05 5.66 16.95
CA PRO A 78 -11.82 4.87 16.00
C PRO A 78 -12.28 3.55 16.63
N ARG A 79 -13.53 3.16 16.37
CA ARG A 79 -14.14 1.94 16.90
C ARG A 79 -14.98 1.24 15.84
N LEU A 80 -14.94 -0.09 15.84
CA LEU A 80 -15.86 -0.93 15.08
C LEU A 80 -16.75 -1.69 16.07
N GLY A 81 -18.02 -1.30 16.18
CA GLY A 81 -18.87 -1.77 17.27
C GLY A 81 -18.27 -1.42 18.64
N ALA A 82 -18.02 -2.43 19.47
CA ALA A 82 -17.39 -2.26 20.77
C ALA A 82 -15.85 -2.17 20.69
N SER A 83 -15.24 -2.69 19.64
CA SER A 83 -13.78 -2.85 19.56
C SER A 83 -13.09 -1.55 19.17
N HIS A 84 -12.13 -1.13 19.99
CA HIS A 84 -11.26 0.02 19.76
C HIS A 84 -10.16 -0.35 18.76
N LEU A 85 -10.05 0.44 17.69
CA LEU A 85 -9.10 0.19 16.62
C LEU A 85 -7.80 0.97 16.84
N ARG A 86 -6.67 0.39 16.45
CA ARG A 86 -5.38 1.06 16.27
C ARG A 86 -4.82 0.70 14.91
N ILE A 87 -4.42 1.72 14.16
CA ILE A 87 -3.97 1.57 12.78
C ILE A 87 -2.56 2.15 12.69
N LEU A 88 -1.58 1.27 12.47
CA LEU A 88 -0.20 1.65 12.20
C LEU A 88 -0.01 1.74 10.70
N THR A 89 0.50 2.87 10.20
CA THR A 89 0.88 3.03 8.78
C THR A 89 2.38 2.89 8.63
N VAL A 90 2.83 1.98 7.78
CA VAL A 90 4.24 1.86 7.41
C VAL A 90 4.57 2.94 6.38
N THR A 91 5.40 3.91 6.76
CA THR A 91 5.73 5.08 5.92
C THR A 91 7.10 4.97 5.26
N GLY A 92 7.97 4.08 5.72
CA GLY A 92 9.28 3.81 5.17
C GLY A 92 9.41 2.36 4.75
N PHE A 93 10.06 2.11 3.62
CA PHE A 93 10.44 0.78 3.19
C PHE A 93 11.92 0.53 3.49
N PRO A 94 12.32 -0.71 3.82
CA PRO A 94 13.72 -1.02 4.02
C PRO A 94 14.48 -0.87 2.69
N THR A 95 15.78 -0.58 2.77
CA THR A 95 16.65 -0.47 1.59
C THR A 95 16.89 -1.83 0.90
N ALA A 96 16.61 -2.93 1.59
CA ALA A 96 16.66 -4.29 1.07
C ALA A 96 15.62 -5.16 1.80
N THR A 97 15.11 -6.19 1.14
CA THR A 97 14.21 -7.18 1.73
C THR A 97 14.88 -8.54 1.81
N THR A 98 14.52 -9.32 2.82
CA THR A 98 14.90 -10.72 2.98
C THR A 98 13.66 -11.57 3.24
N PRO A 99 13.66 -12.86 2.87
CA PRO A 99 12.58 -13.77 3.27
C PRO A 99 12.39 -13.76 4.79
N GLY A 100 11.15 -13.67 5.25
CA GLY A 100 10.82 -13.63 6.67
C GLY A 100 11.05 -12.28 7.36
N LEU A 101 11.24 -11.18 6.61
CA LEU A 101 11.44 -9.83 7.17
C LEU A 101 10.40 -9.44 8.25
N LEU A 102 9.17 -9.92 8.13
CA LEU A 102 8.07 -9.62 9.05
C LEU A 102 7.67 -10.81 9.93
N ASP A 103 8.55 -11.79 10.13
CA ASP A 103 8.23 -13.01 10.88
C ASP A 103 7.88 -12.75 12.35
N ASP A 104 8.41 -11.68 12.94
CA ASP A 104 8.09 -11.29 14.31
C ASP A 104 6.61 -10.93 14.49
N LEU A 105 5.91 -10.47 13.44
CA LEU A 105 4.46 -10.27 13.48
C LEU A 105 3.71 -11.59 13.70
N ASN A 106 4.20 -12.70 13.13
CA ASN A 106 3.59 -14.03 13.29
C ASN A 106 3.71 -14.56 14.73
N ARG A 107 4.60 -13.98 15.54
CA ARG A 107 4.85 -14.39 16.93
C ARG A 107 3.99 -13.62 17.94
N LEU A 108 3.26 -12.61 17.48
CA LEU A 108 2.35 -11.84 18.33
C LEU A 108 1.16 -12.73 18.74
N ALA A 109 0.89 -12.82 20.04
CA ALA A 109 -0.17 -13.65 20.60
C ALA A 109 -1.58 -13.03 20.45
N PHE A 110 -1.85 -12.34 19.35
CA PHE A 110 -3.12 -11.71 19.06
C PHE A 110 -3.33 -11.51 17.55
N PRO A 111 -4.59 -11.47 17.08
CA PRO A 111 -4.88 -11.21 15.68
C PRO A 111 -4.55 -9.76 15.30
N TYR A 112 -4.10 -9.58 14.07
CA TYR A 112 -3.96 -8.29 13.41
C TYR A 112 -4.47 -8.40 11.97
N ARG A 113 -4.72 -7.27 11.34
CA ARG A 113 -5.05 -7.18 9.92
C ARG A 113 -3.99 -6.38 9.20
N TRP A 114 -3.26 -7.03 8.31
CA TRP A 114 -2.42 -6.36 7.33
C TRP A 114 -3.27 -5.94 6.12
N SER A 115 -3.07 -4.70 5.64
CA SER A 115 -3.73 -4.20 4.43
C SER A 115 -2.76 -3.39 3.60
N THR A 116 -2.57 -3.80 2.35
CA THR A 116 -1.83 -3.01 1.34
C THR A 116 -2.80 -2.48 0.31
N ARG A 117 -2.84 -1.16 0.14
CA ARG A 117 -3.57 -0.48 -0.93
C ARG A 117 -2.58 0.08 -1.93
N ALA A 118 -2.82 -0.18 -3.21
CA ALA A 118 -2.12 0.46 -4.32
C ALA A 118 -3.12 1.24 -5.19
N ILE A 119 -2.84 2.53 -5.44
CA ILE A 119 -3.59 3.37 -6.37
C ILE A 119 -2.69 3.57 -7.60
N LEU A 120 -3.00 2.81 -8.65
CA LEU A 120 -2.24 2.84 -9.90
C LEU A 120 -2.41 4.21 -10.59
N LEU A 121 -1.31 4.76 -11.07
CA LEU A 121 -1.30 6.01 -11.81
C LEU A 121 -1.22 5.73 -13.31
N ASP A 122 -1.93 6.53 -14.10
CA ASP A 122 -1.68 6.54 -15.53
C ASP A 122 -0.31 7.16 -15.84
N LYS A 123 0.19 6.93 -17.06
CA LYS A 123 1.52 7.39 -17.49
C LYS A 123 1.66 8.91 -17.41
N THR A 124 0.58 9.66 -17.60
CA THR A 124 0.59 11.13 -17.57
C THR A 124 0.77 11.63 -16.14
N ASP A 125 -0.04 11.12 -15.21
CA ASP A 125 0.01 11.51 -13.80
C ASP A 125 1.29 11.02 -13.13
N ALA A 126 1.75 9.82 -13.46
CA ALA A 126 3.04 9.31 -13.04
C ALA A 126 4.21 10.21 -13.51
N THR A 127 4.20 10.63 -14.78
CA THR A 127 5.23 11.54 -15.33
C THR A 127 5.24 12.89 -14.60
N ARG A 128 4.05 13.46 -14.34
CA ARG A 128 3.92 14.73 -13.60
C ARG A 128 4.45 14.60 -12.17
N LEU A 129 4.08 13.52 -11.48
CA LEU A 129 4.53 13.26 -10.11
C LEU A 129 6.06 13.11 -10.04
N LEU A 130 6.64 12.25 -10.86
CA LEU A 130 8.08 12.01 -10.87
C LEU A 130 8.87 13.27 -11.27
N THR A 131 8.37 14.05 -12.23
CA THR A 131 8.99 15.34 -12.60
C THR A 131 8.99 16.32 -11.43
N LYS A 132 7.91 16.37 -10.64
CA LYS A 132 7.81 17.19 -9.44
C LYS A 132 8.83 16.73 -8.38
N ILE A 133 8.89 15.42 -8.11
CA ILE A 133 9.84 14.82 -7.16
C ILE A 133 11.28 15.12 -7.58
N ARG A 134 11.62 14.87 -8.85
CA ARG A 134 12.95 15.18 -9.42
C ARG A 134 13.31 16.65 -9.21
N ARG A 135 12.41 17.58 -9.53
CA ARG A 135 12.64 19.02 -9.35
C ARG A 135 12.87 19.39 -7.89
N GLN A 136 12.11 18.81 -6.97
CA GLN A 136 12.27 19.04 -5.53
C GLN A 136 13.65 18.60 -5.03
N TRP A 137 14.10 17.41 -5.43
CA TRP A 137 15.43 16.92 -5.04
C TRP A 137 16.55 17.66 -5.74
N PHE A 138 16.41 18.01 -7.03
CA PHE A 138 17.39 18.82 -7.75
C PHE A 138 17.63 20.17 -7.08
N ALA A 139 16.56 20.85 -6.65
CA ALA A 139 16.66 22.14 -5.97
C ALA A 139 17.38 22.05 -4.61
N LYS A 140 17.38 20.88 -3.96
CA LYS A 140 18.09 20.65 -2.69
C LYS A 140 19.59 20.35 -2.86
N ARG A 141 20.05 20.04 -4.09
CA ARG A 141 21.45 19.65 -4.35
C ARG A 141 22.47 20.74 -4.05
N LYS A 142 22.10 22.03 -4.16
CA LYS A 142 22.97 23.17 -3.86
C LYS A 142 22.25 24.09 -2.88
N SER A 143 22.95 24.50 -1.80
CA SER A 143 22.38 25.50 -0.90
C SER A 143 22.18 26.84 -1.64
N VAL A 144 21.17 27.62 -1.26
CA VAL A 144 20.92 28.95 -1.84
C VAL A 144 22.18 29.83 -1.75
N ALA A 145 22.96 29.68 -0.68
CA ALA A 145 24.23 30.38 -0.49
C ALA A 145 25.35 29.90 -1.45
N ALA A 146 25.39 28.60 -1.79
CA ALA A 146 26.34 28.04 -2.76
C ALA A 146 26.06 28.52 -4.19
N ILE A 147 24.78 28.62 -4.57
CA ILE A 147 24.34 29.17 -5.87
C ILE A 147 24.68 30.66 -5.94
N LEU A 148 24.42 31.44 -4.89
CA LEU A 148 24.79 32.86 -4.81
C LEU A 148 26.31 33.06 -4.90
N LYS A 149 27.09 32.22 -4.21
CA LYS A 149 28.55 32.28 -4.24
C LYS A 149 29.08 31.98 -5.64
N GLU A 150 28.59 30.96 -6.33
CA GLU A 150 28.98 30.64 -7.71
C GLU A 150 28.74 31.80 -8.69
N VAL A 151 27.58 32.47 -8.58
CA VAL A 151 27.25 33.63 -9.43
C VAL A 151 28.16 34.81 -9.14
N MET A 152 28.62 34.99 -7.89
CA MET A 152 29.51 36.08 -7.50
C MET A 152 31.01 35.78 -7.70
N THR A 153 31.43 34.51 -7.60
CA THR A 153 32.85 34.13 -7.63
C THR A 153 33.28 33.43 -8.92
N ASN A 154 32.34 33.06 -9.80
CA ASN A 154 32.60 32.32 -11.05
C ASN A 154 33.40 31.01 -10.85
N GLU A 155 33.39 30.47 -9.63
CA GLU A 155 34.04 29.23 -9.22
C GLU A 155 32.97 28.24 -8.77
N ALA A 156 32.99 27.03 -9.34
CA ALA A 156 32.05 25.98 -8.98
C ALA A 156 32.17 25.62 -7.49
N SER A 157 31.07 25.75 -6.75
CA SER A 157 31.01 25.40 -5.34
C SER A 157 30.98 23.87 -5.20
N VAL A 158 31.94 23.33 -4.45
CA VAL A 158 32.16 21.88 -4.24
C VAL A 158 31.11 21.23 -3.32
N LEU A 159 30.33 22.02 -2.55
CA LEU A 159 29.30 21.48 -1.66
C LEU A 159 28.01 21.15 -2.43
N VAL A 160 27.96 19.92 -2.94
CA VAL A 160 26.74 19.28 -3.44
C VAL A 160 26.23 18.33 -2.37
N ASP A 161 24.96 18.43 -2.01
CA ASP A 161 24.30 17.42 -1.20
C ASP A 161 24.16 16.13 -2.03
N THR A 162 24.98 15.14 -1.70
CA THR A 162 25.06 13.86 -2.41
C THR A 162 23.78 13.04 -2.30
N ASP A 163 23.02 13.15 -1.20
CA ASP A 163 21.74 12.45 -1.06
C ASP A 163 20.70 13.06 -2.02
N ALA A 164 20.62 14.39 -2.06
CA ALA A 164 19.74 15.08 -3.01
C ALA A 164 20.12 14.82 -4.48
N ALA A 165 21.40 14.62 -4.76
CA ALA A 165 21.87 14.21 -6.08
C ALA A 165 21.39 12.81 -6.45
N ASN A 166 21.60 11.85 -5.55
CA ASN A 166 21.18 10.45 -5.72
C ASN A 166 19.66 10.34 -5.88
N LYS A 167 18.87 11.01 -5.04
CA LYS A 167 17.39 10.98 -5.11
C LYS A 167 16.83 11.56 -6.41
N ALA A 168 17.49 12.57 -6.95
CA ALA A 168 17.05 13.12 -8.22
C ALA A 168 17.50 12.24 -9.42
N ALA A 169 18.64 11.55 -9.32
CA ALA A 169 19.03 10.53 -10.30
C ALA A 169 18.09 9.31 -10.27
N ASP A 170 17.65 8.89 -9.08
CA ASP A 170 16.64 7.84 -8.89
C ASP A 170 15.30 8.22 -9.53
N ALA A 171 14.86 9.48 -9.34
CA ALA A 171 13.66 9.99 -10.01
C ALA A 171 13.81 10.08 -11.54
N ASP A 172 15.02 10.35 -12.06
CA ASP A 172 15.32 10.29 -13.50
C ASP A 172 15.24 8.87 -14.05
N MET A 173 15.78 7.89 -13.32
CA MET A 173 15.70 6.47 -13.67
C MET A 173 14.25 5.99 -13.71
N ALA A 174 13.45 6.34 -12.70
CA ALA A 174 12.01 6.03 -12.68
C ALA A 174 11.25 6.63 -13.87
N LEU A 175 11.62 7.84 -14.33
CA LEU A 175 11.05 8.45 -15.55
C LEU A 175 11.43 7.67 -16.82
N GLN A 176 12.66 7.17 -16.90
CA GLN A 176 13.12 6.35 -18.04
C GLN A 176 12.39 5.01 -18.09
N GLU A 177 12.28 4.31 -16.96
CA GLU A 177 11.55 3.04 -16.85
C GLU A 177 10.07 3.19 -17.21
N LEU A 178 9.43 4.25 -16.70
CA LEU A 178 8.05 4.60 -17.06
C LEU A 178 7.93 4.93 -18.56
N GLY A 179 8.90 5.68 -19.11
CA GLY A 179 8.95 6.03 -20.52
C GLY A 179 9.04 4.81 -21.43
N ALA A 180 9.87 3.84 -21.04
CA ALA A 180 10.11 2.56 -21.72
C ALA A 180 9.02 1.50 -21.48
N ASP A 181 7.95 1.83 -20.74
CA ASP A 181 6.89 0.90 -20.35
C ASP A 181 7.41 -0.34 -19.60
N TYR A 182 8.54 -0.19 -18.89
CA TYR A 182 9.13 -1.24 -18.06
C TYR A 182 8.37 -1.41 -16.74
N ALA A 183 7.95 -0.29 -16.14
CA ALA A 183 7.21 -0.28 -14.88
C ALA A 183 6.18 0.86 -14.84
N GLY A 184 5.07 0.62 -14.14
CA GLY A 184 4.08 1.65 -13.78
C GLY A 184 4.37 2.25 -12.41
N MET A 185 3.69 3.34 -12.07
CA MET A 185 3.80 4.00 -10.76
C MET A 185 2.48 3.91 -10.00
N ALA A 186 2.55 3.83 -8.68
CA ALA A 186 1.38 3.76 -7.81
C ALA A 186 1.61 4.48 -6.48
N TYR A 187 0.55 5.03 -5.88
CA TYR A 187 0.58 5.34 -4.46
C TYR A 187 0.33 4.08 -3.66
N VAL A 188 1.25 3.76 -2.74
CA VAL A 188 1.15 2.57 -1.88
C VAL A 188 0.91 3.00 -0.44
N THR A 189 0.01 2.31 0.24
CA THR A 189 -0.22 2.45 1.68
C THR A 189 -0.29 1.06 2.28
N ALA A 190 0.59 0.78 3.24
CA ALA A 190 0.59 -0.46 4.00
C ALA A 190 0.23 -0.14 5.45
N THR A 191 -0.79 -0.81 5.98
CA THR A 191 -1.24 -0.62 7.35
C THR A 191 -1.36 -1.94 8.10
N VAL A 192 -1.09 -1.89 9.40
CA VAL A 192 -1.43 -2.95 10.35
C VAL A 192 -2.50 -2.43 11.30
N THR A 193 -3.64 -3.11 11.33
CA THR A 193 -4.74 -2.78 12.24
C THR A 193 -4.81 -3.82 13.34
N VAL A 194 -4.83 -3.37 14.59
CA VAL A 194 -5.13 -4.19 15.77
C VAL A 194 -6.34 -3.62 16.49
N TRP A 195 -7.00 -4.46 17.28
CA TRP A 195 -8.20 -4.06 18.01
C TRP A 195 -8.37 -4.83 19.30
N ASP A 196 -9.12 -4.23 20.23
CA ASP A 196 -9.56 -4.85 21.47
C ASP A 196 -10.79 -4.12 22.03
N ASP A 197 -11.58 -4.76 22.88
CA ASP A 197 -12.70 -4.12 23.56
C ASP A 197 -12.22 -3.22 24.71
N ASP A 198 -11.04 -3.48 25.29
CA ASP A 198 -10.35 -2.55 26.20
C ASP A 198 -9.38 -1.65 25.41
N PRO A 199 -9.57 -0.32 25.39
CA PRO A 199 -8.69 0.59 24.65
C PRO A 199 -7.21 0.48 25.07
N ARG A 200 -6.93 0.17 26.34
CA ARG A 200 -5.56 0.02 26.85
C ARG A 200 -4.86 -1.21 26.30
N ILE A 201 -5.62 -2.29 26.09
CA ILE A 201 -5.08 -3.50 25.45
C ILE A 201 -4.84 -3.23 23.97
N ALA A 202 -5.72 -2.48 23.30
CA ALA A 202 -5.49 -2.06 21.91
C ALA A 202 -4.22 -1.22 21.76
N ASP A 203 -3.94 -0.30 22.70
CA ASP A 203 -2.69 0.46 22.75
C ASP A 203 -1.45 -0.43 22.91
N GLU A 204 -1.52 -1.42 23.82
CA GLU A 204 -0.41 -2.35 24.02
C GLU A 204 -0.16 -3.24 22.79
N LYS A 205 -1.22 -3.71 22.13
CA LYS A 205 -1.11 -4.44 20.86
C LYS A 205 -0.41 -3.58 19.79
N LEU A 206 -0.77 -2.30 19.68
CA LEU A 206 -0.13 -1.38 18.74
C LEU A 206 1.37 -1.23 19.05
N ARG A 207 1.73 -1.08 20.32
CA ARG A 207 3.12 -0.96 20.77
C ARG A 207 3.95 -2.21 20.41
N LEU A 208 3.36 -3.40 20.54
CA LEU A 208 4.02 -4.65 20.19
C LEU A 208 4.19 -4.81 18.67
N VAL A 209 3.19 -4.40 17.87
CA VAL A 209 3.31 -4.35 16.41
C VAL A 209 4.39 -3.35 15.97
N GLU A 210 4.43 -2.16 16.56
CA GLU A 210 5.45 -1.15 16.25
C GLU A 210 6.85 -1.69 16.50
N LYS A 211 7.07 -2.33 17.67
CA LYS A 211 8.33 -2.97 18.00
C LYS A 211 8.71 -4.02 16.95
N ALA A 212 7.79 -4.90 16.57
CA ALA A 212 8.05 -5.94 15.58
C ALA A 212 8.39 -5.39 14.19
N ILE A 213 7.85 -4.22 13.80
CA ILE A 213 8.13 -3.59 12.51
C ILE A 213 9.47 -2.82 12.53
N GLN A 214 9.81 -2.18 13.65
CA GLN A 214 11.04 -1.39 13.76
C GLN A 214 12.29 -2.24 14.03
N GLY A 215 12.12 -3.42 14.66
CA GLY A 215 13.23 -4.27 15.15
C GLY A 215 13.64 -3.91 16.56
#